data_AF-U5MV19-F1
#
_entry.id   AF-U5MV19-F1
#
_cell.length_a   1.000
_cell.length_b   1.000
_cell.length_c   1.000
_cell.angle_alpha   90.00
_cell.angle_beta   90.00
_cell.angle_gamma   90.00
#
_symmetry.space_group_name_H-M   'P 1'
#
loop_
_entity.id
_entity.type
_entity.pdbx_description
1 polymer ?
#
loop_
_entity_poly.entity_id
_entity_poly.type
_entity_poly.pdbx_seq_one_letter_code
_entity_poly.pdbx_strand_id
1 'polypeptide(L)'
;MSIKRESIKVYDMTCTSCENRVEKALNKVDGVVNAMASYSAQQVTVEYDSKLCTREQLKDTINKAGYSTKNSNGIKFAGFLVIAAAVLLLGNSTSGFDMSAKLNNASYAVLFVVGMLTSIHCVGMCGGIMLTQSLSKNSIANEKQNKFKALMPAILYNAGRITSYTMIGGIVGALGSVLSLSLNVKAGLQIFAGVFMVIMGLNMTGFSLFRKFNIKLPWSACKFKNKPKTPFLVGFLNGLMPCGPLQTMQLYALGTGSAAAGALSMFLFSLGTVPLMIVFGAISGFLSKGYTKQLLKFSGILVIILGIIMGNRGLALAGVGVPNASTLAQSLSSSEANASQANISKATIEKGVQVIRMTADNNGYTPNAFYVQKGIPVKWIITGSQINSCNNEVGVASLNIQKTLKSGENTIEFTPKDGDINFSCWMGMIRGVIKVTDNLDSVDTSKADSSIPTPSSGMSCCTGGTGAPSAAPQAPSIYGNDLSKVSTDRLIKKANTSGSTQSLNIKGTGYEFEPLVVVLENGIKTNLVIDLNNFDNPNGEFTIVNSDSGEKVSSFTGKKGLVNVEFKIDIAGTYLIIKDNVVAVGLEVTDSLKTANLEDIRKKLINE
;
A
#
# COMPACT_ATOMS: atom_id res chain seq x y z
N MET A 1 -8.85 61.94 -18.70
CA MET A 1 -8.50 60.50 -18.55
C MET A 1 -9.54 59.69 -19.29
N SER A 2 -9.14 58.73 -20.13
CA SER A 2 -10.08 57.84 -20.83
C SER A 2 -10.12 56.51 -20.09
N ILE A 3 -10.71 56.52 -18.90
CA ILE A 3 -10.79 55.34 -18.03
C ILE A 3 -11.77 54.35 -18.65
N LYS A 4 -11.29 53.15 -18.97
CA LYS A 4 -12.10 52.03 -19.46
C LYS A 4 -12.15 50.94 -18.40
N ARG A 5 -13.32 50.32 -18.24
CA ARG A 5 -13.53 49.13 -17.43
C ARG A 5 -13.69 47.93 -18.36
N GLU A 6 -12.83 46.93 -18.23
CA GLU A 6 -12.88 45.72 -19.05
C GLU A 6 -12.79 44.45 -18.20
N SER A 7 -13.52 43.40 -18.60
CA SER A 7 -13.39 42.06 -18.03
C SER A 7 -12.55 41.17 -18.94
N ILE A 8 -11.43 40.65 -18.41
CA ILE A 8 -10.50 39.78 -19.12
C ILE A 8 -10.61 38.37 -18.53
N LYS A 9 -10.79 37.35 -19.38
CA LYS A 9 -10.75 35.95 -18.95
C LYS A 9 -9.33 35.58 -18.53
N VAL A 10 -9.21 35.01 -17.34
CA VAL A 10 -7.96 34.54 -16.75
C VAL A 10 -8.16 33.09 -16.31
N TYR A 11 -7.59 32.19 -17.10
CA TYR A 11 -7.62 30.76 -16.88
C TYR A 11 -6.53 30.33 -15.88
N ASP A 12 -6.77 29.19 -15.23
CA ASP A 12 -5.90 28.56 -14.24
C ASP A 12 -5.75 29.29 -12.89
N MET A 13 -6.64 30.23 -12.55
CA MET A 13 -6.80 30.67 -11.17
C MET A 13 -7.56 29.60 -10.36
N THR A 14 -7.00 29.17 -9.24
CA THR A 14 -7.55 28.07 -8.41
C THR A 14 -7.83 28.47 -6.95
N CYS A 15 -7.38 29.63 -6.50
CA CYS A 15 -7.59 30.08 -5.11
C CYS A 15 -7.54 31.60 -4.97
N THR A 16 -7.91 32.11 -3.78
CA THR A 16 -7.86 33.55 -3.44
C THR A 16 -6.44 34.11 -3.47
N SER A 17 -5.40 33.31 -3.22
CA SER A 17 -4.02 33.76 -3.39
C SER A 17 -3.67 33.98 -4.87
N CYS A 18 -4.29 33.25 -5.79
CA CYS A 18 -4.16 33.50 -7.22
C CYS A 18 -4.82 34.83 -7.62
N GLU A 19 -6.00 35.14 -7.07
CA GLU A 19 -6.67 36.44 -7.28
C GLU A 19 -5.74 37.58 -6.87
N ASN A 20 -5.27 37.56 -5.62
CA ASN A 20 -4.39 38.60 -5.07
C ASN A 20 -3.09 38.77 -5.88
N ARG A 21 -2.59 37.70 -6.50
CA ARG A 21 -1.38 37.74 -7.32
C ARG A 21 -1.62 38.42 -8.66
N VAL A 22 -2.74 38.11 -9.31
CA VAL A 22 -3.15 38.76 -10.57
C VAL A 22 -3.45 40.24 -10.32
N GLU A 23 -4.19 40.56 -9.26
CA GLU A 23 -4.51 41.95 -8.88
C GLU A 23 -3.24 42.76 -8.62
N LYS A 24 -2.29 42.22 -7.83
CA LYS A 24 -1.01 42.89 -7.57
C LYS A 24 -0.15 43.08 -8.82
N ALA A 25 -0.18 42.13 -9.75
CA ALA A 25 0.59 42.27 -10.98
C ALA A 25 0.01 43.39 -11.85
N LEU A 26 -1.32 43.48 -11.94
CA LEU A 26 -2.02 44.49 -12.73
C LEU A 26 -1.96 45.88 -12.09
N ASN A 27 -2.09 45.99 -10.77
CA ASN A 27 -1.98 47.26 -10.05
C ASN A 27 -0.57 47.89 -10.09
N LYS A 28 0.44 47.16 -10.61
CA LYS A 28 1.80 47.69 -10.85
C LYS A 28 1.99 48.21 -12.28
N VAL A 29 1.01 48.05 -13.15
CA VAL A 29 1.09 48.53 -14.53
C VAL A 29 0.66 50.00 -14.55
N ASP A 30 1.49 50.84 -15.14
CA ASP A 30 1.21 52.27 -15.28
C ASP A 30 -0.11 52.48 -16.04
N GLY A 31 -0.99 53.29 -15.47
CA GLY A 31 -2.32 53.56 -16.03
C GLY A 31 -3.43 52.61 -15.55
N VAL A 32 -3.14 51.57 -14.74
CA VAL A 32 -4.18 50.78 -14.06
C VAL A 32 -4.63 51.51 -12.80
N VAL A 33 -5.93 51.79 -12.70
CA VAL A 33 -6.57 52.44 -11.55
C VAL A 33 -6.99 51.40 -10.52
N ASN A 34 -7.54 50.27 -10.98
CA ASN A 34 -8.01 49.20 -10.11
C ASN A 34 -8.08 47.86 -10.85
N ALA A 35 -7.83 46.76 -10.15
CA ALA A 35 -7.99 45.40 -10.65
C ALA A 35 -8.64 44.51 -9.59
N MET A 36 -9.73 43.84 -9.96
CA MET A 36 -10.45 42.88 -9.12
C MET A 36 -10.53 41.53 -9.82
N ALA A 37 -9.86 40.52 -9.28
CA ALA A 37 -9.82 39.18 -9.85
C ALA A 37 -10.79 38.23 -9.14
N SER A 38 -11.38 37.30 -9.89
CA SER A 38 -12.25 36.26 -9.37
C SER A 38 -11.85 34.89 -9.92
N TYR A 39 -11.33 34.01 -9.07
CA TYR A 39 -10.98 32.63 -9.44
C TYR A 39 -12.24 31.80 -9.75
N SER A 40 -13.35 32.07 -9.05
CA SER A 40 -14.62 31.39 -9.29
C SER A 40 -15.17 31.73 -10.69
N ALA A 41 -15.07 32.99 -11.11
CA ALA A 41 -15.53 33.46 -12.43
C ALA A 41 -14.48 33.35 -13.56
N GLN A 42 -13.23 32.99 -13.24
CA GLN A 42 -12.07 32.98 -14.16
C GLN A 42 -11.91 34.27 -14.94
N GLN A 43 -12.05 35.40 -14.26
CA GLN A 43 -11.90 36.69 -14.89
C GLN A 43 -11.33 37.72 -13.93
N VAL A 44 -10.71 38.74 -14.50
CA VAL A 44 -10.31 39.94 -13.79
C VAL A 44 -11.01 41.13 -14.43
N THR A 45 -11.60 41.97 -13.59
CA THR A 45 -12.17 43.25 -14.00
C THR A 45 -11.13 44.32 -13.73
N VAL A 46 -10.70 45.03 -14.76
CA VAL A 46 -9.63 46.04 -14.69
C VAL A 46 -10.19 47.38 -15.13
N GLU A 47 -9.91 48.41 -14.34
CA GLU A 47 -10.12 49.82 -14.68
C GLU A 47 -8.78 50.44 -15.01
N TYR A 48 -8.61 50.96 -16.22
CA TYR A 48 -7.34 51.49 -16.70
C TYR A 48 -7.53 52.66 -17.67
N ASP A 49 -6.55 53.56 -17.74
CA ASP A 49 -6.53 54.63 -18.74
C ASP A 49 -6.02 54.06 -20.07
N SER A 50 -6.90 54.06 -21.09
CA SER A 50 -6.59 53.51 -22.40
C SER A 50 -5.52 54.28 -23.19
N LYS A 51 -5.09 55.46 -22.70
CA LYS A 51 -3.97 56.20 -23.27
C LYS A 51 -2.61 55.74 -22.72
N LEU A 52 -2.58 55.13 -21.54
CA LEU A 52 -1.35 54.74 -20.84
C LEU A 52 -1.09 53.22 -20.91
N CYS A 53 -2.15 52.42 -20.94
CA CYS A 53 -2.03 50.96 -21.00
C CYS A 53 -2.99 50.36 -22.04
N THR A 54 -2.54 49.31 -22.73
CA THR A 54 -3.35 48.57 -23.71
C THR A 54 -3.83 47.22 -23.18
N ARG A 55 -4.88 46.69 -23.80
CA ARG A 55 -5.42 45.36 -23.49
C ARG A 55 -4.36 44.26 -23.64
N GLU A 56 -3.48 44.34 -24.64
CA GLU A 56 -2.39 43.36 -24.78
C GLU A 56 -1.39 43.42 -23.64
N GLN A 57 -1.02 44.61 -23.16
CA GLN A 57 -0.12 44.77 -22.02
C GLN A 57 -0.72 44.20 -20.72
N LEU A 58 -2.03 44.35 -20.51
CA LEU A 58 -2.73 43.71 -19.40
C LEU A 58 -2.68 42.18 -19.52
N LYS A 59 -2.95 41.64 -20.72
CA LYS A 59 -2.88 40.18 -20.98
C LYS A 59 -1.47 39.64 -20.81
N ASP A 60 -0.45 40.36 -21.29
CA ASP A 60 0.95 39.99 -21.15
C ASP A 60 1.40 40.02 -19.69
N THR A 61 0.96 41.03 -18.93
CA THR A 61 1.18 41.10 -17.47
C THR A 61 0.56 39.89 -16.75
N ILE A 62 -0.66 39.50 -17.12
CA ILE A 62 -1.34 38.31 -16.58
C ILE A 62 -0.54 37.03 -16.93
N ASN A 63 -0.06 36.92 -18.17
CA ASN A 63 0.79 35.80 -18.62
C ASN A 63 2.12 35.75 -17.85
N LYS A 64 2.80 36.89 -17.67
CA LYS A 64 4.02 37.05 -16.85
C LYS A 64 3.80 36.77 -15.36
N ALA A 65 2.57 36.95 -14.87
CA ALA A 65 2.19 36.58 -13.51
C ALA A 65 2.04 35.05 -13.33
N GLY A 66 1.84 34.30 -14.41
CA GLY A 66 1.75 32.83 -14.45
C GLY A 66 0.38 32.28 -14.89
N TYR A 67 -0.53 33.12 -15.36
CA TYR A 67 -1.92 32.75 -15.70
C TYR A 67 -2.19 32.89 -17.19
N SER A 68 -3.09 32.08 -17.74
CA SER A 68 -3.36 32.12 -19.19
C SER A 68 -4.56 33.01 -19.49
N THR A 69 -4.48 33.84 -20.52
CA THR A 69 -5.63 34.57 -21.07
C THR A 69 -6.25 33.89 -22.30
N LYS A 70 -5.68 32.74 -22.71
CA LYS A 70 -6.17 31.89 -23.80
C LYS A 70 -6.75 30.60 -23.27
N ASN A 71 -7.86 30.17 -23.87
CA ASN A 71 -8.52 28.91 -23.55
C ASN A 71 -7.71 27.73 -24.13
N SER A 72 -7.15 26.86 -23.29
CA SER A 72 -6.53 25.60 -23.74
C SER A 72 -7.25 24.42 -23.08
N ASN A 73 -8.31 23.94 -23.72
CA ASN A 73 -9.14 22.85 -23.20
C ASN A 73 -8.76 21.46 -23.76
N GLY A 74 -8.07 21.36 -24.91
CA GLY A 74 -7.92 20.09 -25.63
C GLY A 74 -6.83 19.12 -25.13
N ILE A 75 -5.67 19.61 -24.68
CA ILE A 75 -4.49 18.75 -24.43
C ILE A 75 -4.42 18.24 -22.97
N LYS A 76 -5.30 18.74 -22.09
CA LYS A 76 -5.22 18.52 -20.64
C LYS A 76 -5.76 17.16 -20.16
N PHE A 77 -6.71 16.57 -20.89
CA PHE A 77 -7.36 15.31 -20.49
C PHE A 77 -6.54 14.06 -20.88
N ALA A 78 -5.91 14.06 -22.06
CA ALA A 78 -5.03 12.98 -22.48
C ALA A 78 -3.77 12.90 -21.61
N GLY A 79 -3.11 14.03 -21.35
CA GLY A 79 -1.98 14.08 -20.41
C GLY A 79 -2.36 13.69 -18.98
N PHE A 80 -3.60 14.00 -18.56
CA PHE A 80 -4.16 13.54 -17.28
C PHE A 80 -4.28 12.02 -17.23
N LEU A 81 -4.83 11.39 -18.28
CA LEU A 81 -4.95 9.93 -18.35
C LEU A 81 -3.58 9.24 -18.37
N VAL A 82 -2.60 9.81 -19.09
CA VAL A 82 -1.23 9.27 -19.15
C VAL A 82 -0.54 9.37 -17.78
N ILE A 83 -0.67 10.50 -17.09
CA ILE A 83 -0.08 10.66 -15.74
C ILE A 83 -0.78 9.77 -14.72
N ALA A 84 -2.11 9.67 -14.76
CA ALA A 84 -2.87 8.78 -13.89
C ALA A 84 -2.49 7.32 -14.14
N ALA A 85 -2.41 6.90 -15.41
CA ALA A 85 -1.92 5.58 -15.79
C ALA A 85 -0.48 5.35 -15.31
N ALA A 86 0.42 6.32 -15.49
CA ALA A 86 1.80 6.22 -15.03
C ALA A 86 1.90 6.10 -13.49
N VAL A 87 1.11 6.86 -12.74
CA VAL A 87 1.08 6.77 -11.26
C VAL A 87 0.47 5.44 -10.79
N LEU A 88 -0.55 4.93 -11.48
CA LEU A 88 -1.14 3.62 -11.19
C LEU A 88 -0.17 2.49 -11.54
N LEU A 89 0.52 2.57 -12.68
CA LEU A 89 1.54 1.62 -13.12
C LEU A 89 2.75 1.66 -12.19
N LEU A 90 3.25 2.84 -11.84
CA LEU A 90 4.34 3.00 -10.87
C LEU A 90 3.92 2.52 -9.48
N GLY A 91 2.68 2.75 -9.06
CA GLY A 91 2.13 2.18 -7.83
C GLY A 91 2.20 0.65 -7.82
N ASN A 92 1.91 0.03 -8.97
CA ASN A 92 2.04 -1.41 -9.18
C ASN A 92 3.51 -1.88 -9.23
N SER A 93 4.45 -1.03 -9.65
CA SER A 93 5.90 -1.31 -9.70
C SER A 93 6.66 -0.99 -8.41
N THR A 94 6.11 -0.14 -7.53
CA THR A 94 6.68 0.17 -6.19
C THR A 94 6.30 -0.88 -5.14
N SER A 95 6.00 -2.08 -5.59
CA SER A 95 5.41 -3.19 -4.84
C SER A 95 6.33 -3.88 -3.82
N GLY A 96 7.33 -3.16 -3.32
CA GLY A 96 8.31 -3.61 -2.34
C GLY A 96 8.25 -2.87 -0.99
N PHE A 97 7.22 -2.07 -0.72
CA PHE A 97 7.09 -1.34 0.54
C PHE A 97 5.81 -1.73 1.28
N ASP A 98 5.84 -2.91 1.93
CA ASP A 98 4.79 -3.33 2.84
C ASP A 98 4.89 -2.54 4.16
N MET A 99 4.21 -1.40 4.19
CA MET A 99 4.08 -0.56 5.38
C MET A 99 3.37 -1.30 6.53
N SER A 100 2.51 -2.29 6.23
CA SER A 100 1.75 -3.03 7.24
C SER A 100 2.62 -4.07 7.94
N ALA A 101 3.46 -4.81 7.20
CA ALA A 101 4.43 -5.75 7.77
C ALA A 101 5.48 -5.02 8.64
N LYS A 102 5.88 -3.81 8.25
CA LYS A 102 6.80 -2.94 9.02
C LYS A 102 6.16 -2.40 10.31
N LEU A 103 4.83 -2.33 10.40
CA LEU A 103 4.10 -1.77 11.54
C LEU A 103 3.79 -2.78 12.65
N ASN A 104 4.10 -4.07 12.46
CA ASN A 104 3.97 -5.08 13.51
C ASN A 104 5.06 -4.93 14.57
N ASN A 105 4.64 -4.60 15.79
CA ASN A 105 5.55 -4.15 16.85
C ASN A 105 6.48 -3.03 16.38
N ALA A 106 5.97 -2.12 15.54
CA ALA A 106 6.77 -1.01 15.03
C ALA A 106 7.35 -0.23 16.20
N SER A 107 8.67 -0.22 16.29
CA SER A 107 9.35 0.69 17.19
C SER A 107 9.00 2.12 16.79
N TYR A 108 9.06 3.02 17.77
CA TYR A 108 8.91 4.45 17.56
C TYR A 108 9.83 5.01 16.45
N ALA A 109 10.98 4.36 16.20
CA ALA A 109 11.86 4.68 15.09
C ALA A 109 11.25 4.32 13.72
N VAL A 110 10.54 3.20 13.61
CA VAL A 110 9.84 2.81 12.36
C VAL A 110 8.76 3.83 12.03
N LEU A 111 8.00 4.30 13.01
CA LEU A 111 6.98 5.34 12.79
C LEU A 111 7.56 6.65 12.25
N PHE A 112 8.75 7.03 12.72
CA PHE A 112 9.49 8.19 12.20
C PHE A 112 9.93 7.97 10.74
N VAL A 113 10.51 6.81 10.42
CA VAL A 113 10.92 6.47 9.04
C VAL A 113 9.73 6.42 8.09
N VAL A 114 8.63 5.81 8.54
CA VAL A 114 7.35 5.83 7.83
C VAL A 114 6.91 7.27 7.57
N GLY A 115 6.95 8.14 8.57
CA GLY A 115 6.67 9.57 8.40
C GLY A 115 7.57 10.24 7.35
N MET A 116 8.86 9.92 7.34
CA MET A 116 9.81 10.41 6.36
C MET A 116 9.47 9.96 4.94
N LEU A 117 9.13 8.69 4.72
CA LEU A 117 8.76 8.19 3.40
C LEU A 117 7.41 8.74 2.93
N THR A 118 6.45 8.84 3.85
CA THR A 118 5.13 9.40 3.61
C THR A 118 5.18 10.89 3.26
N SER A 119 6.25 11.58 3.64
CA SER A 119 6.41 13.00 3.37
C SER A 119 6.48 13.34 1.88
N ILE A 120 6.85 12.39 1.01
CA ILE A 120 6.79 12.54 -0.45
C ILE A 120 5.36 12.83 -0.89
N HIS A 121 4.39 12.09 -0.34
CA HIS A 121 2.97 12.34 -0.56
C HIS A 121 2.53 13.69 0.05
N CYS A 122 3.05 14.05 1.24
CA CYS A 122 2.76 15.35 1.86
C CYS A 122 3.26 16.53 1.01
N VAL A 123 4.42 16.41 0.37
CA VAL A 123 4.96 17.42 -0.56
C VAL A 123 4.03 17.55 -1.77
N GLY A 124 3.49 16.44 -2.27
CA GLY A 124 2.45 16.45 -3.31
C GLY A 124 1.21 17.22 -2.87
N MET A 125 0.54 16.79 -1.79
CA MET A 125 -0.77 17.32 -1.39
C MET A 125 -0.69 18.62 -0.57
N CYS A 126 0.01 18.58 0.57
CA CYS A 126 0.11 19.68 1.51
C CYS A 126 1.17 20.72 1.10
N GLY A 127 2.09 20.36 0.19
CA GLY A 127 3.14 21.25 -0.28
C GLY A 127 2.59 22.53 -0.88
N GLY A 128 1.54 22.46 -1.72
CA GLY A 128 0.89 23.65 -2.29
C GLY A 128 0.36 24.66 -1.25
N ILE A 129 -0.18 24.14 -0.15
CA ILE A 129 -0.68 24.96 0.97
C ILE A 129 0.50 25.61 1.69
N MET A 130 1.54 24.84 2.04
CA MET A 130 2.72 25.39 2.69
C MET A 130 3.41 26.45 1.80
N LEU A 131 3.53 26.21 0.50
CA LEU A 131 4.06 27.17 -0.47
C LEU A 131 3.31 28.49 -0.42
N THR A 132 1.99 28.44 -0.42
CA THR A 132 1.14 29.63 -0.37
C THR A 132 1.38 30.43 0.93
N GLN A 133 1.64 29.75 2.04
CA GLN A 133 1.94 30.39 3.33
C GLN A 133 3.36 30.98 3.37
N SER A 134 4.34 30.32 2.75
CA SER A 134 5.73 30.80 2.64
C SER A 134 5.90 31.97 1.68
N LEU A 135 5.02 32.07 0.67
CA LEU A 135 4.98 33.16 -0.31
C LEU A 135 4.09 34.34 0.12
N SER A 136 3.43 34.25 1.28
CA SER A 136 2.52 35.29 1.78
C SER A 136 3.28 36.54 2.28
N LYS A 137 2.68 37.70 2.01
CA LYS A 137 3.05 39.13 2.15
C LYS A 137 4.20 39.57 3.09
N ASN A 138 4.61 38.82 4.11
CA ASN A 138 5.69 39.19 5.04
C ASN A 138 7.10 38.84 4.57
N SER A 139 7.28 37.85 3.68
CA SER A 139 8.61 37.50 3.14
C SER A 139 9.11 38.46 2.06
N ILE A 140 8.22 39.24 1.44
CA ILE A 140 8.56 40.15 0.34
C ILE A 140 8.83 41.59 0.84
N ALA A 141 8.35 41.96 2.02
CA ALA A 141 8.50 43.32 2.56
C ALA A 141 9.87 43.57 3.26
N ASN A 142 10.73 42.56 3.38
CA ASN A 142 12.06 42.69 3.97
C ASN A 142 13.12 42.10 3.04
N GLU A 143 13.38 42.80 1.94
CA GLU A 143 14.35 42.47 0.90
C GLU A 143 15.82 42.43 1.40
N LYS A 144 16.07 42.54 2.71
CA LYS A 144 17.40 42.72 3.29
C LYS A 144 17.75 41.91 4.55
N GLN A 145 16.99 40.90 5.02
CA GLN A 145 17.44 40.10 6.18
C GLN A 145 17.22 38.58 6.13
N ASN A 146 18.33 37.89 6.42
CA ASN A 146 18.54 36.51 6.91
C ASN A 146 17.69 35.39 6.30
N LYS A 147 18.36 34.47 5.59
CA LYS A 147 17.82 33.19 5.07
C LYS A 147 16.95 32.42 6.09
N PHE A 148 17.22 32.58 7.39
CA PHE A 148 16.46 32.00 8.50
C PHE A 148 15.04 32.57 8.65
N LYS A 149 14.82 33.88 8.44
CA LYS A 149 13.48 34.49 8.53
C LYS A 149 12.58 34.05 7.36
N ALA A 150 13.16 33.70 6.21
CA ALA A 150 12.44 33.16 5.06
C ALA A 150 11.90 31.72 5.32
N LEU A 151 12.52 30.96 6.23
CA LEU A 151 12.10 29.60 6.58
C LEU A 151 11.05 29.57 7.71
N MET A 152 10.90 30.66 8.44
CA MET A 152 9.99 30.77 9.60
C MET A 152 8.54 30.38 9.29
N PRO A 153 7.93 30.76 8.15
CA PRO A 153 6.56 30.32 7.81
C PRO A 153 6.45 28.79 7.65
N ALA A 154 7.47 28.14 7.09
CA ALA A 154 7.50 26.69 6.92
C ALA A 154 7.67 25.97 8.27
N ILE A 155 8.50 26.51 9.16
CA ILE A 155 8.68 26.00 10.53
C ILE A 155 7.35 26.12 11.30
N LEU A 156 6.73 27.31 11.30
CA LEU A 156 5.46 27.54 11.98
C LEU A 156 4.34 26.63 11.45
N TYR A 157 4.27 26.43 10.13
CA TYR A 157 3.31 25.51 9.52
C TYR A 157 3.51 24.06 10.00
N ASN A 158 4.74 23.55 9.96
CA ASN A 158 5.01 22.18 10.41
C ASN A 158 4.84 22.02 11.93
N ALA A 159 5.16 23.05 12.73
CA ALA A 159 4.86 23.06 14.16
C ALA A 159 3.35 22.91 14.41
N GLY A 160 2.52 23.65 13.67
CA GLY A 160 1.07 23.50 13.74
C GLY A 160 0.60 22.09 13.37
N ARG A 161 1.18 21.50 12.30
CA ARG A 161 0.87 20.11 11.90
C ARG A 161 1.23 19.10 12.97
N ILE A 162 2.43 19.18 13.54
CA ILE A 162 2.86 18.27 14.61
C ILE A 162 1.91 18.37 15.80
N THR A 163 1.62 19.57 16.27
CA THR A 163 0.68 19.78 17.38
C THR A 163 -0.69 19.16 17.08
N SER A 164 -1.22 19.39 15.88
CA SER A 164 -2.53 18.87 15.49
C SER A 164 -2.54 17.34 15.39
N TYR A 165 -1.53 16.75 14.75
CA TYR A 165 -1.44 15.30 14.58
C TYR A 165 -1.29 14.61 15.95
N THR A 166 -0.43 15.12 16.82
CA THR A 166 -0.27 14.62 18.19
C THR A 166 -1.57 14.70 18.98
N MET A 167 -2.28 15.83 18.90
CA MET A 167 -3.55 16.02 19.62
C MET A 167 -4.63 15.05 19.12
N ILE A 168 -4.80 14.94 17.81
CA ILE A 168 -5.76 14.01 17.21
C ILE A 168 -5.37 12.55 17.52
N GLY A 169 -4.09 12.23 17.50
CA GLY A 169 -3.57 10.92 17.90
C GLY A 169 -3.90 10.56 19.34
N GLY A 170 -3.78 11.51 20.25
CA GLY A 170 -4.16 11.32 21.64
C GLY A 170 -5.66 11.11 21.83
N ILE A 171 -6.48 11.91 21.15
CA ILE A 171 -7.95 11.77 21.18
C ILE A 171 -8.37 10.41 20.61
N VAL A 172 -7.88 10.06 19.43
CA VAL A 172 -8.22 8.80 18.75
C VAL A 172 -7.67 7.60 19.53
N GLY A 173 -6.46 7.67 20.08
CA GLY A 173 -5.92 6.62 20.93
C GLY A 173 -6.69 6.43 22.24
N ALA A 174 -7.18 7.52 22.85
CA ALA A 174 -8.07 7.45 24.00
C ALA A 174 -9.40 6.76 23.63
N LEU A 175 -10.00 7.17 22.51
CA LEU A 175 -11.23 6.56 21.99
C LEU A 175 -11.05 5.07 21.69
N GLY A 176 -9.85 4.63 21.32
CA GLY A 176 -9.53 3.22 21.09
C GLY A 176 -9.84 2.29 22.26
N SER A 177 -9.81 2.81 23.50
CA SER A 177 -10.16 2.05 24.70
C SER A 177 -11.66 1.85 24.92
N VAL A 178 -12.51 2.66 24.27
CA VAL A 178 -13.98 2.72 24.55
C VAL A 178 -14.83 2.50 23.29
N LEU A 179 -14.25 2.71 22.10
CA LEU A 179 -14.99 2.90 20.86
C LEU A 179 -14.79 1.73 19.89
N SER A 180 -15.67 0.73 19.94
CA SER A 180 -15.84 -0.25 18.87
C SER A 180 -16.82 0.28 17.81
N LEU A 181 -16.37 1.22 16.97
CA LEU A 181 -17.20 1.74 15.88
C LEU A 181 -17.71 0.61 14.98
N SER A 182 -19.01 0.60 14.66
CA SER A 182 -19.58 -0.37 13.73
C SER A 182 -18.97 -0.24 12.33
N LEU A 183 -18.89 -1.35 11.60
CA LEU A 183 -18.37 -1.37 10.22
C LEU A 183 -19.07 -0.34 9.32
N ASN A 184 -20.38 -0.15 9.49
CA ASN A 184 -21.17 0.80 8.70
C ASN A 184 -20.77 2.27 8.96
N VAL A 185 -20.44 2.63 10.20
CA VAL A 185 -19.97 3.98 10.54
C VAL A 185 -18.57 4.21 10.01
N LYS A 186 -17.66 3.23 10.15
CA LYS A 186 -16.31 3.26 9.58
C LYS A 186 -16.37 3.42 8.05
N ALA A 187 -17.23 2.63 7.39
CA ALA A 187 -17.48 2.70 5.96
C ALA A 187 -17.98 4.08 5.54
N GLY A 188 -19.04 4.60 6.19
CA GLY A 188 -19.62 5.90 5.88
C GLY A 188 -18.61 7.05 5.97
N LEU A 189 -17.77 7.06 7.01
CA LEU A 189 -16.74 8.09 7.19
C LEU A 189 -15.67 8.03 6.10
N GLN A 190 -15.22 6.84 5.71
CA GLN A 190 -14.24 6.67 4.62
C GLN A 190 -14.82 7.06 3.25
N ILE A 191 -16.07 6.68 2.96
CA ILE A 191 -16.76 7.06 1.72
C ILE A 191 -16.89 8.58 1.64
N PHE A 192 -17.39 9.21 2.71
CA PHE A 192 -17.54 10.66 2.77
C PHE A 192 -16.21 11.37 2.54
N ALA A 193 -15.15 10.94 3.23
CA ALA A 193 -13.83 11.51 3.07
C ALA A 193 -13.24 11.27 1.66
N GLY A 194 -13.55 10.13 1.02
CA GLY A 194 -13.13 9.78 -0.33
C GLY A 194 -13.76 10.70 -1.36
N VAL A 195 -15.08 10.87 -1.29
CA VAL A 195 -15.84 11.80 -2.14
C VAL A 195 -15.34 13.24 -1.94
N PHE A 196 -15.11 13.66 -0.70
CA PHE A 196 -14.58 14.99 -0.40
C PHE A 196 -13.19 15.22 -1.05
N MET A 197 -12.29 14.24 -0.96
CA MET A 197 -10.97 14.30 -1.61
C MET A 197 -11.07 14.38 -3.14
N VAL A 198 -11.96 13.61 -3.76
CA VAL A 198 -12.19 13.68 -5.21
C VAL A 198 -12.66 15.07 -5.63
N ILE A 199 -13.62 15.66 -4.91
CA ILE A 199 -14.11 17.02 -5.17
C ILE A 199 -12.98 18.04 -5.03
N MET A 200 -12.16 17.94 -3.99
CA MET A 200 -11.02 18.83 -3.75
C MET A 200 -9.97 18.72 -4.86
N GLY A 201 -9.61 17.50 -5.27
CA GLY A 201 -8.64 17.28 -6.34
C GLY A 201 -9.14 17.74 -7.71
N LEU A 202 -10.44 17.58 -8.01
CA LEU A 202 -11.07 18.13 -9.23
C LEU A 202 -11.03 19.67 -9.26
N ASN A 203 -11.15 20.32 -8.10
CA ASN A 203 -11.01 21.76 -7.98
C ASN A 203 -9.55 22.20 -8.25
N MET A 204 -8.57 21.50 -7.68
CA MET A 204 -7.14 21.77 -7.88
C MET A 204 -6.67 21.58 -9.33
N THR A 205 -7.25 20.62 -10.06
CA THR A 205 -6.95 20.37 -11.49
C THR A 205 -7.58 21.41 -12.42
N GLY A 206 -8.51 22.24 -11.92
CA GLY A 206 -9.08 23.39 -12.62
C GLY A 206 -10.45 23.16 -13.26
N PHE A 207 -11.12 22.03 -13.00
CA PHE A 207 -12.48 21.79 -13.49
C PHE A 207 -13.46 22.83 -12.92
N SER A 208 -14.39 23.31 -13.75
CA SER A 208 -15.34 24.37 -13.40
C SER A 208 -16.54 23.89 -12.59
N LEU A 209 -16.88 22.60 -12.68
CA LEU A 209 -18.14 22.05 -12.17
C LEU A 209 -18.30 22.24 -10.65
N PHE A 210 -17.21 22.14 -9.88
CA PHE A 210 -17.25 22.13 -8.40
C PHE A 210 -16.73 23.40 -7.73
N ARG A 211 -16.41 24.47 -8.49
CA ARG A 211 -15.88 25.72 -7.92
C ARG A 211 -16.89 26.51 -7.07
N LYS A 212 -18.19 26.26 -7.23
CA LYS A 212 -19.26 26.85 -6.40
C LYS A 212 -19.37 26.19 -5.01
N PHE A 213 -18.94 24.93 -4.87
CA PHE A 213 -19.00 24.16 -3.62
C PHE A 213 -17.75 24.33 -2.75
N ASN A 214 -17.28 25.57 -2.59
CA ASN A 214 -16.30 25.86 -1.55
C ASN A 214 -17.05 26.14 -0.25
N ILE A 215 -16.93 25.24 0.72
CA ILE A 215 -17.32 25.52 2.11
C ILE A 215 -16.42 26.66 2.56
N LYS A 216 -16.92 27.90 2.47
CA LYS A 216 -16.28 29.04 3.11
C LYS A 216 -16.36 28.76 4.60
N LEU A 217 -15.25 28.34 5.19
CA LEU A 217 -15.18 28.09 6.61
C LEU A 217 -15.72 29.34 7.35
N PRO A 218 -16.53 29.19 8.42
CA PRO A 218 -17.20 30.31 9.09
C PRO A 218 -16.23 31.37 9.63
N TRP A 219 -14.96 31.00 9.82
CA TRP A 219 -13.88 31.92 10.21
C TRP A 219 -13.29 32.73 9.05
N SER A 220 -13.79 32.60 7.81
CA SER A 220 -13.44 33.50 6.70
C SER A 220 -13.86 34.96 6.95
N ALA A 221 -14.82 35.16 7.87
CA ALA A 221 -15.21 36.46 8.41
C ALA A 221 -14.29 36.95 9.55
N CYS A 222 -13.46 36.09 10.14
CA CYS A 222 -12.46 36.52 11.11
C CYS A 222 -11.32 37.22 10.36
N LYS A 223 -11.05 38.48 10.73
CA LYS A 223 -9.96 39.34 10.23
C LYS A 223 -8.56 38.80 10.61
N PHE A 224 -8.25 37.53 10.34
CA PHE A 224 -6.92 36.94 10.52
C PHE A 224 -5.97 37.19 9.34
N LYS A 225 -6.41 37.96 8.32
CA LYS A 225 -5.54 38.41 7.23
C LYS A 225 -4.31 39.13 7.82
N ASN A 226 -3.13 38.54 7.64
CA ASN A 226 -1.79 39.10 7.89
C ASN A 226 -1.20 39.03 9.32
N LYS A 227 -1.65 38.14 10.21
CA LYS A 227 -0.94 37.94 11.50
C LYS A 227 0.25 36.96 11.36
N PRO A 228 1.37 37.16 12.08
CA PRO A 228 2.55 36.29 12.01
C PRO A 228 2.27 34.84 12.40
N LYS A 229 1.16 34.56 13.11
CA LYS A 229 0.74 33.21 13.53
C LYS A 229 -0.10 32.45 12.48
N THR A 230 -0.40 33.06 11.33
CA THR A 230 -1.26 32.43 10.29
C THR A 230 -0.71 31.09 9.77
N PRO A 231 0.60 30.93 9.50
CA PRO A 231 1.14 29.64 9.05
C PRO A 231 0.93 28.51 10.06
N PHE A 232 1.08 28.80 11.36
CA PHE A 232 0.81 27.83 12.43
C PHE A 232 -0.64 27.38 12.46
N LEU A 233 -1.59 28.33 12.41
CA LEU A 233 -3.02 28.00 12.41
C LEU A 233 -3.41 27.15 11.20
N VAL A 234 -2.89 27.49 10.02
CA VAL A 234 -3.15 26.70 8.81
C VAL A 234 -2.55 25.30 8.93
N GLY A 235 -1.34 25.17 9.47
CA GLY A 235 -0.73 23.88 9.76
C GLY A 235 -1.54 23.06 10.78
N PHE A 236 -2.07 23.70 11.81
CA PHE A 236 -2.92 23.08 12.82
C PHE A 236 -4.23 22.54 12.22
N LEU A 237 -4.90 23.35 11.40
CA LEU A 237 -6.11 22.93 10.69
C LEU A 237 -5.83 21.84 9.66
N ASN A 238 -4.63 21.80 9.08
CA ASN A 238 -4.24 20.77 8.11
C ASN A 238 -4.22 19.35 8.70
N GLY A 239 -4.07 19.20 10.03
CA GLY A 239 -4.20 17.88 10.67
C GLY A 239 -5.61 17.32 10.74
N LEU A 240 -6.62 18.13 10.45
CA LEU A 240 -8.00 17.69 10.29
C LEU A 240 -8.30 17.20 8.87
N MET A 241 -7.34 17.30 7.93
CA MET A 241 -7.57 16.83 6.56
C MET A 241 -7.47 15.30 6.51
N PRO A 242 -8.48 14.60 5.97
CA PRO A 242 -8.40 13.15 5.81
C PRO A 242 -7.47 12.81 4.65
N CYS A 243 -6.24 12.37 4.93
CA CYS A 243 -5.36 11.77 3.93
C CYS A 243 -5.05 10.31 4.29
N GLY A 244 -4.89 9.45 3.28
CA GLY A 244 -4.76 8.00 3.45
C GLY A 244 -3.69 7.60 4.50
N PRO A 245 -2.46 8.12 4.43
CA PRO A 245 -1.45 7.79 5.43
C PRO A 245 -1.77 8.29 6.84
N LEU A 246 -2.36 9.50 6.97
CA LEU A 246 -2.79 10.01 8.27
C LEU A 246 -3.92 9.15 8.84
N GLN A 247 -4.84 8.66 8.01
CA GLN A 247 -5.88 7.74 8.45
C GLN A 247 -5.31 6.40 8.92
N THR A 248 -4.39 5.79 8.17
CA THR A 248 -3.71 4.57 8.62
C THR A 248 -3.04 4.78 9.96
N MET A 249 -2.40 5.94 10.15
CA MET A 249 -1.74 6.26 11.40
C MET A 249 -2.78 6.50 12.52
N GLN A 250 -3.82 7.29 12.29
CA GLN A 250 -4.92 7.48 13.26
C GLN A 250 -5.57 6.16 13.67
N LEU A 251 -5.70 5.23 12.72
CA LEU A 251 -6.19 3.89 12.95
C LEU A 251 -5.20 3.05 13.77
N TYR A 252 -3.89 3.16 13.53
CA TYR A 252 -2.88 2.59 14.41
C TYR A 252 -2.97 3.18 15.82
N ALA A 253 -3.11 4.50 15.96
CA ALA A 253 -3.31 5.15 17.26
C ALA A 253 -4.56 4.65 17.96
N LEU A 254 -5.69 4.49 17.25
CA LEU A 254 -6.90 3.87 17.78
C LEU A 254 -6.59 2.45 18.31
N GLY A 255 -5.84 1.65 17.55
CA GLY A 255 -5.41 0.31 17.95
C GLY A 255 -4.50 0.27 19.18
N THR A 256 -3.84 1.37 19.54
CA THR A 256 -3.03 1.42 20.78
C THR A 256 -3.87 1.42 22.06
N GLY A 257 -5.15 1.80 21.97
CA GLY A 257 -6.06 1.87 23.13
C GLY A 257 -5.60 2.83 24.25
N SER A 258 -4.62 3.70 24.00
CA SER A 258 -4.07 4.63 24.99
C SER A 258 -3.88 6.01 24.38
N ALA A 259 -4.32 7.03 25.11
CA ALA A 259 -4.13 8.42 24.71
C ALA A 259 -2.64 8.78 24.55
N ALA A 260 -1.80 8.32 25.49
CA ALA A 260 -0.38 8.61 25.48
C ALA A 260 0.34 7.89 24.33
N ALA A 261 0.04 6.61 24.12
CA ALA A 261 0.63 5.81 23.04
C ALA A 261 0.19 6.34 21.66
N GLY A 262 -1.09 6.66 21.49
CA GLY A 262 -1.63 7.27 20.27
C GLY A 262 -1.01 8.64 19.96
N ALA A 263 -0.87 9.50 20.97
CA ALA A 263 -0.24 10.82 20.83
C ALA A 263 1.24 10.72 20.45
N LEU A 264 2.00 9.84 21.14
CA LEU A 264 3.43 9.63 20.88
C LEU A 264 3.65 9.04 19.48
N SER A 265 2.79 8.10 19.06
CA SER A 265 2.83 7.50 17.74
C SER A 265 2.61 8.55 16.64
N MET A 266 1.58 9.40 16.77
CA MET A 266 1.36 10.50 15.81
C MET A 266 2.46 11.55 15.84
N PHE A 267 3.02 11.84 17.01
CA PHE A 267 4.10 12.80 17.17
C PHE A 267 5.32 12.37 16.34
N LEU A 268 5.78 11.14 16.50
CA LEU A 268 6.95 10.61 15.80
C LEU A 268 6.73 10.50 14.29
N PHE A 269 5.54 10.03 13.89
CA PHE A 269 5.14 10.03 12.49
C PHE A 269 5.16 11.45 11.91
N SER A 270 4.55 12.43 12.59
CA SER A 270 4.51 13.81 12.11
C SER A 270 5.90 14.43 12.08
N LEU A 271 6.77 14.13 13.05
CA LEU A 271 8.15 14.59 13.11
C LEU A 271 8.96 14.04 11.93
N GLY A 272 8.73 12.78 11.55
CA GLY A 272 9.30 12.17 10.35
C GLY A 272 8.97 12.94 9.07
N THR A 273 7.80 13.60 8.99
CA THR A 273 7.41 14.37 7.81
C THR A 273 8.10 15.73 7.69
N VAL A 274 8.68 16.24 8.77
CA VAL A 274 9.21 17.61 8.85
C VAL A 274 10.43 17.85 7.95
N PRO A 275 11.45 16.98 7.91
CA PRO A 275 12.68 17.26 7.15
C PRO A 275 12.41 17.52 5.67
N LEU A 276 11.67 16.63 4.99
CA LEU A 276 11.37 16.81 3.57
C LEU A 276 10.49 18.02 3.32
N MET A 277 9.53 18.30 4.20
CA MET A 277 8.66 19.47 4.06
C MET A 277 9.45 20.78 4.20
N ILE A 278 10.38 20.88 5.15
CA ILE A 278 11.25 22.06 5.30
C ILE A 278 12.16 22.21 4.08
N VAL A 279 12.75 21.13 3.59
CA VAL A 279 13.58 21.13 2.37
C VAL A 279 12.75 21.61 1.17
N PHE A 280 11.53 21.10 1.00
CA PHE A 280 10.62 21.56 -0.05
C PHE A 280 10.27 23.04 0.09
N GLY A 281 10.01 23.51 1.32
CA GLY A 281 9.79 24.92 1.62
C GLY A 281 10.98 25.80 1.25
N ALA A 282 12.21 25.35 1.50
CA ALA A 282 13.43 26.09 1.16
C ALA A 282 13.69 26.14 -0.35
N ILE A 283 13.54 25.00 -1.05
CA ILE A 283 13.76 24.89 -2.50
C ILE A 283 12.67 25.64 -3.29
N SER A 284 11.50 25.83 -2.68
CA SER A 284 10.38 26.49 -3.35
C SER A 284 10.62 27.93 -3.80
N GLY A 285 11.51 28.66 -3.11
CA GLY A 285 11.91 30.01 -3.52
C GLY A 285 12.65 30.01 -4.87
N PHE A 286 13.23 28.87 -5.25
CA PHE A 286 13.96 28.67 -6.50
C PHE A 286 13.12 28.04 -7.61
N LEU A 287 11.91 27.55 -7.32
CA LEU A 287 11.01 26.99 -8.34
C LEU A 287 10.40 28.12 -9.18
N SER A 288 10.57 28.03 -10.50
CA SER A 288 10.02 29.03 -11.43
C SER A 288 8.48 29.04 -11.42
N LYS A 289 7.89 30.19 -11.76
CA LYS A 289 6.44 30.43 -11.76
C LYS A 289 5.61 29.40 -12.55
N GLY A 290 6.21 28.73 -13.54
CA GLY A 290 5.56 27.70 -14.36
C GLY A 290 5.43 26.34 -13.66
N TYR A 291 6.44 25.95 -12.86
CA TYR A 291 6.48 24.63 -12.22
C TYR A 291 5.47 24.49 -11.09
N THR A 292 5.22 25.55 -10.31
CA THR A 292 4.20 25.51 -9.23
C THR A 292 2.81 25.16 -9.77
N LYS A 293 2.47 25.65 -10.96
CA LYS A 293 1.17 25.40 -11.62
C LYS A 293 1.06 23.96 -12.12
N GLN A 294 2.13 23.42 -12.71
CA GLN A 294 2.21 22.01 -13.12
C GLN A 294 2.09 21.09 -11.90
N LEU A 295 2.78 21.44 -10.81
CA LEU A 295 2.83 20.67 -9.56
C LEU A 295 1.48 20.65 -8.84
N LEU A 296 0.75 21.77 -8.77
CA LEU A 296 -0.60 21.80 -8.20
C LEU A 296 -1.61 20.96 -9.01
N LYS A 297 -1.48 20.95 -10.34
CA LYS A 297 -2.31 20.09 -11.20
C LYS A 297 -2.00 18.62 -10.96
N PHE A 298 -0.71 18.25 -10.96
CA PHE A 298 -0.26 16.89 -10.66
C PHE A 298 -0.73 16.41 -9.28
N SER A 299 -0.60 17.28 -8.27
CA SER A 299 -1.11 17.05 -6.91
C SER A 299 -2.62 16.78 -6.90
N GLY A 300 -3.41 17.57 -7.62
CA GLY A 300 -4.85 17.35 -7.73
C GLY A 300 -5.21 15.98 -8.32
N ILE A 301 -4.45 15.49 -9.31
CA ILE A 301 -4.62 14.13 -9.88
C ILE A 301 -4.35 13.07 -8.81
N LEU A 302 -3.23 13.19 -8.11
CA LEU A 302 -2.86 12.26 -7.04
C LEU A 302 -3.94 12.22 -5.94
N VAL A 303 -4.49 13.37 -5.56
CA VAL A 303 -5.56 13.46 -4.55
C VAL A 303 -6.86 12.80 -5.05
N ILE A 304 -7.22 12.93 -6.32
CA ILE A 304 -8.39 12.24 -6.90
C ILE A 304 -8.19 10.72 -6.81
N ILE A 305 -7.03 10.22 -7.25
CA ILE A 305 -6.72 8.77 -7.23
C ILE A 305 -6.83 8.23 -5.81
N LEU A 306 -6.25 8.93 -4.83
CA LEU A 306 -6.31 8.54 -3.42
C LEU A 306 -7.73 8.62 -2.85
N GLY A 307 -8.51 9.63 -3.26
CA GLY A 307 -9.93 9.74 -2.91
C GLY A 307 -10.75 8.56 -3.41
N ILE A 308 -10.53 8.12 -4.65
CA ILE A 308 -11.19 6.93 -5.22
C ILE A 308 -10.78 5.66 -4.46
N ILE A 309 -9.47 5.46 -4.23
CA ILE A 309 -8.97 4.30 -3.47
C ILE A 309 -9.61 4.25 -2.08
N MET A 310 -9.70 5.39 -1.40
CA MET A 310 -10.27 5.47 -0.06
C MET A 310 -11.79 5.27 -0.04
N GLY A 311 -12.51 5.80 -1.03
CA GLY A 311 -13.94 5.53 -1.20
C GLY A 311 -14.23 4.05 -1.44
N ASN A 312 -13.41 3.39 -2.27
CA ASN A 312 -13.51 1.95 -2.54
C ASN A 312 -13.21 1.08 -1.30
N ARG A 313 -12.38 1.55 -0.37
CA ARG A 313 -12.19 0.88 0.94
C ARG A 313 -13.44 0.98 1.79
N GLY A 314 -14.04 2.17 1.84
CA GLY A 314 -15.29 2.39 2.55
C GLY A 314 -16.45 1.55 1.99
N LEU A 315 -16.60 1.44 0.67
CA LEU A 315 -17.60 0.55 0.06
C LEU A 315 -17.39 -0.92 0.43
N ALA A 316 -16.14 -1.38 0.48
CA ALA A 316 -15.85 -2.75 0.87
C ALA A 316 -16.15 -3.03 2.34
N LEU A 317 -15.89 -2.06 3.23
CA LEU A 317 -16.33 -2.15 4.64
C LEU A 317 -17.86 -2.21 4.79
N ALA A 318 -18.59 -1.60 3.85
CA ALA A 318 -20.05 -1.71 3.78
C ALA A 318 -20.53 -3.04 3.15
N GLY A 319 -19.62 -3.93 2.75
CA GLY A 319 -19.96 -5.21 2.11
C GLY A 319 -20.31 -5.09 0.62
N VAL A 320 -20.07 -3.95 -0.02
CA VAL A 320 -20.26 -3.78 -1.47
C VAL A 320 -19.01 -4.32 -2.18
N GLY A 321 -19.19 -5.37 -2.99
CA GLY A 321 -18.13 -5.91 -3.84
C GLY A 321 -17.78 -4.90 -4.92
N VAL A 322 -16.73 -4.10 -4.71
CA VAL A 322 -16.27 -3.13 -5.72
C VAL A 322 -15.23 -3.80 -6.59
N PRO A 323 -15.40 -3.81 -7.93
CA PRO A 323 -14.37 -4.24 -8.86
C PRO A 323 -13.09 -3.40 -8.63
N ASN A 324 -11.95 -4.05 -8.39
CA ASN A 324 -10.67 -3.36 -8.19
C ASN A 324 -10.24 -2.63 -9.49
N ALA A 325 -9.35 -1.64 -9.40
CA ALA A 325 -8.84 -0.93 -10.59
C ALA A 325 -8.25 -1.88 -11.66
N SER A 326 -7.74 -3.04 -11.24
CA SER A 326 -7.31 -4.14 -12.10
C SER A 326 -8.45 -4.70 -12.95
N THR A 327 -9.65 -4.88 -12.40
CA THR A 327 -10.83 -5.38 -13.13
C THR A 327 -11.37 -4.36 -14.14
N LEU A 328 -11.26 -3.06 -13.87
CA LEU A 328 -11.63 -2.02 -14.84
C LEU A 328 -10.60 -1.93 -15.98
N ALA A 329 -9.30 -2.01 -15.66
CA ALA A 329 -8.24 -2.10 -16.67
C ALA A 329 -8.39 -3.37 -17.53
N GLN A 330 -8.73 -4.51 -16.91
CA GLN A 330 -8.99 -5.79 -17.57
C GLN A 330 -10.29 -5.79 -18.40
N SER A 331 -11.29 -4.98 -18.05
CA SER A 331 -12.49 -4.79 -18.89
C SER A 331 -12.25 -3.93 -20.12
N LEU A 332 -11.21 -3.08 -20.09
CA LEU A 332 -10.83 -2.18 -21.19
C LEU A 332 -9.75 -2.80 -22.09
N SER A 333 -8.92 -3.69 -21.57
CA SER A 333 -8.03 -4.55 -22.34
C SER A 333 -8.72 -5.88 -22.61
N SER A 334 -9.22 -6.10 -23.81
CA SER A 334 -9.73 -7.39 -24.30
C SER A 334 -8.60 -8.42 -24.44
N SER A 335 -7.92 -8.71 -23.34
CA SER A 335 -6.90 -9.74 -23.21
C SER A 335 -7.35 -10.65 -22.09
N GLU A 336 -7.67 -11.89 -22.45
CA GLU A 336 -7.85 -13.03 -21.55
C GLU A 336 -6.51 -13.34 -20.88
N ALA A 337 -6.08 -12.48 -19.95
CA ALA A 337 -5.03 -12.80 -19.01
C ALA A 337 -5.66 -13.65 -17.92
N ASN A 338 -5.15 -14.88 -17.76
CA ASN A 338 -5.49 -15.83 -16.71
C ASN A 338 -5.80 -15.09 -15.41
N ALA A 339 -7.08 -15.08 -15.04
CA ALA A 339 -7.49 -14.74 -13.70
C ALA A 339 -6.68 -15.66 -12.78
N SER A 340 -5.73 -15.07 -12.06
CA SER A 340 -4.91 -15.74 -11.07
C SER A 340 -5.85 -16.59 -10.23
N GLN A 341 -5.61 -17.91 -10.22
CA GLN A 341 -6.44 -18.89 -9.51
C GLN A 341 -6.74 -18.33 -8.12
N ALA A 342 -7.98 -17.93 -7.91
CA ALA A 342 -8.40 -17.48 -6.60
C ALA A 342 -8.20 -18.66 -5.64
N ASN A 343 -7.72 -18.38 -4.42
CA ASN A 343 -7.70 -19.36 -3.35
C ASN A 343 -9.16 -19.61 -2.95
N ILE A 344 -9.84 -20.45 -3.74
CA ILE A 344 -11.25 -20.82 -3.62
C ILE A 344 -11.30 -22.17 -2.91
N SER A 345 -12.13 -22.27 -1.89
CA SER A 345 -12.41 -23.52 -1.20
C SER A 345 -13.91 -23.80 -1.16
N LYS A 346 -14.30 -25.07 -1.28
CA LYS A 346 -15.68 -25.50 -1.03
C LYS A 346 -15.83 -25.89 0.43
N ALA A 347 -17.01 -25.66 0.99
CA ALA A 347 -17.33 -26.16 2.32
C ALA A 347 -17.35 -27.70 2.35
N THR A 348 -16.84 -28.28 3.44
CA THR A 348 -16.97 -29.71 3.72
C THR A 348 -18.16 -29.93 4.63
N ILE A 349 -19.07 -30.85 4.30
CA ILE A 349 -20.22 -31.15 5.16
C ILE A 349 -19.80 -32.16 6.22
N GLU A 350 -19.81 -31.74 7.48
CA GLU A 350 -19.54 -32.59 8.65
C GLU A 350 -20.77 -32.58 9.57
N LYS A 351 -21.39 -33.75 9.78
CA LYS A 351 -22.53 -33.92 10.72
C LYS A 351 -23.70 -32.93 10.48
N GLY A 352 -24.00 -32.62 9.22
CA GLY A 352 -25.09 -31.70 8.86
C GLY A 352 -24.75 -30.20 8.97
N VAL A 353 -23.48 -29.87 9.23
CA VAL A 353 -22.96 -28.49 9.28
C VAL A 353 -21.88 -28.33 8.22
N GLN A 354 -21.88 -27.19 7.53
CA GLN A 354 -20.88 -26.84 6.53
C GLN A 354 -19.65 -26.25 7.19
N VAL A 355 -18.48 -26.86 7.05
CA VAL A 355 -17.23 -26.37 7.63
C VAL A 355 -16.41 -25.69 6.54
N ILE A 356 -16.05 -24.43 6.77
CA ILE A 356 -15.09 -23.69 5.95
C ILE A 356 -13.88 -23.29 6.80
N ARG A 357 -12.68 -23.41 6.23
CA ARG A 357 -11.41 -23.16 6.94
C ARG A 357 -10.63 -22.05 6.25
N MET A 358 -10.17 -21.08 7.02
CA MET A 358 -9.35 -19.96 6.58
C MET A 358 -8.14 -19.79 7.49
N THR A 359 -7.01 -19.40 6.93
CA THR A 359 -5.82 -18.99 7.65
C THR A 359 -5.68 -17.47 7.54
N ALA A 360 -5.39 -16.82 8.67
CA ALA A 360 -5.02 -15.42 8.76
C ALA A 360 -3.54 -15.31 9.13
N ASP A 361 -2.73 -14.82 8.20
CA ASP A 361 -1.29 -14.65 8.34
C ASP A 361 -0.82 -13.30 7.76
N ASN A 362 0.49 -13.09 7.68
CA ASN A 362 1.06 -11.85 7.14
C ASN A 362 0.73 -11.62 5.64
N ASN A 363 0.39 -12.68 4.91
CA ASN A 363 0.00 -12.60 3.50
C ASN A 363 -1.49 -12.31 3.30
N GLY A 364 -2.30 -12.41 4.36
CA GLY A 364 -3.71 -12.02 4.36
C GLY A 364 -4.64 -13.15 4.81
N TYR A 365 -5.75 -13.32 4.06
CA TYR A 365 -6.74 -14.37 4.30
C TYR A 365 -6.64 -15.42 3.20
N THR A 366 -6.39 -16.66 3.58
CA THR A 366 -6.23 -17.78 2.64
C THR A 366 -6.93 -19.02 3.17
N PRO A 367 -7.90 -19.60 2.45
CA PRO A 367 -8.53 -19.13 1.23
C PRO A 367 -9.32 -17.82 1.46
N ASN A 368 -9.45 -16.99 0.43
CA ASN A 368 -10.23 -15.74 0.52
C ASN A 368 -11.61 -15.85 -0.15
N ALA A 369 -11.92 -17.00 -0.74
CA ALA A 369 -13.19 -17.26 -1.37
C ALA A 369 -13.73 -18.63 -0.97
N PHE A 370 -15.01 -18.69 -0.62
CA PHE A 370 -15.66 -19.92 -0.20
C PHE A 370 -16.97 -20.13 -0.96
N TYR A 371 -17.31 -21.37 -1.26
CA TYR A 371 -18.65 -21.76 -1.69
C TYR A 371 -19.37 -22.48 -0.55
N VAL A 372 -20.57 -22.01 -0.22
CA VAL A 372 -21.47 -22.60 0.78
C VAL A 372 -22.87 -22.78 0.19
N GLN A 373 -23.64 -23.70 0.76
CA GLN A 373 -25.01 -23.98 0.37
C GLN A 373 -26.00 -23.18 1.22
N LYS A 374 -27.03 -22.63 0.57
CA LYS A 374 -28.09 -21.88 1.22
C LYS A 374 -28.82 -22.72 2.28
N GLY A 375 -29.14 -22.11 3.42
CA GLY A 375 -30.00 -22.70 4.45
C GLY A 375 -29.36 -23.77 5.35
N ILE A 376 -28.13 -24.21 5.08
CA ILE A 376 -27.41 -25.15 5.96
C ILE A 376 -26.43 -24.35 6.85
N PRO A 377 -26.42 -24.56 8.19
CA PRO A 377 -25.51 -23.86 9.10
C PRO A 377 -24.04 -23.98 8.68
N VAL A 378 -23.31 -22.87 8.75
CA VAL A 378 -21.88 -22.79 8.43
C VAL A 378 -21.08 -22.57 9.71
N LYS A 379 -20.07 -23.41 9.92
CA LYS A 379 -19.01 -23.26 10.91
C LYS A 379 -17.74 -22.81 10.21
N TRP A 380 -17.38 -21.55 10.40
CA TRP A 380 -16.18 -20.95 9.84
C TRP A 380 -15.05 -20.94 10.85
N ILE A 381 -14.01 -21.72 10.57
CA ILE A 381 -12.81 -21.85 11.39
C ILE A 381 -11.70 -21.01 10.78
N ILE A 382 -11.17 -20.09 11.57
CA ILE A 382 -10.14 -19.13 11.18
C ILE A 382 -8.89 -19.35 12.04
N THR A 383 -7.83 -19.87 11.44
CA THR A 383 -6.54 -20.12 12.10
C THR A 383 -5.67 -18.87 12.02
N GLY A 384 -5.42 -18.23 13.17
CA GLY A 384 -4.52 -17.08 13.28
C GLY A 384 -3.07 -17.52 13.43
N SER A 385 -2.37 -17.81 12.33
CA SER A 385 -0.96 -18.25 12.38
C SER A 385 0.01 -17.10 12.68
N GLN A 386 -0.26 -15.92 12.13
CA GLN A 386 0.55 -14.71 12.33
C GLN A 386 -0.35 -13.49 12.44
N ILE A 387 -0.98 -13.32 13.60
CA ILE A 387 -1.90 -12.21 13.85
C ILE A 387 -1.14 -10.89 14.02
N ASN A 388 -1.63 -9.87 13.31
CA ASN A 388 -1.09 -8.54 13.24
C ASN A 388 -2.18 -7.48 13.30
N SER A 389 -1.79 -6.21 13.41
CA SER A 389 -2.74 -5.09 13.49
C SER A 389 -3.69 -4.95 12.28
N CYS A 390 -3.41 -5.61 11.15
CA CYS A 390 -4.21 -5.52 9.92
C CYS A 390 -5.15 -6.71 9.72
N ASN A 391 -4.79 -7.90 10.21
CA ASN A 391 -5.55 -9.15 10.03
C ASN A 391 -6.25 -9.64 11.31
N ASN A 392 -6.02 -8.98 12.46
CA ASN A 392 -6.56 -9.34 13.78
C ASN A 392 -8.07 -9.20 13.95
N GLU A 393 -8.82 -8.83 12.93
CA GLU A 393 -10.28 -8.72 13.00
C GLU A 393 -10.89 -9.04 11.65
N VAL A 394 -11.95 -9.85 11.67
CA VAL A 394 -12.78 -10.16 10.51
C VAL A 394 -14.16 -9.56 10.72
N GLY A 395 -14.58 -8.74 9.77
CA GLY A 395 -15.88 -8.10 9.72
C GLY A 395 -16.74 -8.64 8.58
N VAL A 396 -17.99 -8.95 8.88
CA VAL A 396 -19.02 -9.37 7.92
C VAL A 396 -20.22 -8.44 8.07
N ALA A 397 -20.29 -7.42 7.21
CA ALA A 397 -21.27 -6.34 7.35
C ALA A 397 -22.72 -6.83 7.19
N SER A 398 -23.00 -7.73 6.24
CA SER A 398 -24.34 -8.27 5.96
C SER A 398 -24.91 -9.10 7.11
N LEU A 399 -24.04 -9.70 7.92
CA LEU A 399 -24.41 -10.50 9.10
C LEU A 399 -24.25 -9.72 10.41
N ASN A 400 -23.77 -8.47 10.35
CA ASN A 400 -23.41 -7.65 11.51
C ASN A 400 -22.44 -8.36 12.48
N ILE A 401 -21.51 -9.16 11.93
CA ILE A 401 -20.50 -9.89 12.71
C ILE A 401 -19.19 -9.10 12.67
N GLN A 402 -18.58 -8.86 13.83
CA GLN A 402 -17.21 -8.40 13.97
C GLN A 402 -16.50 -9.31 14.96
N LYS A 403 -15.50 -10.06 14.48
CA LYS A 403 -14.77 -11.04 15.28
C LYS A 403 -13.30 -10.66 15.34
N THR A 404 -12.83 -10.30 16.53
CA THR A 404 -11.38 -10.18 16.80
C THR A 404 -10.76 -11.58 16.78
N LEU A 405 -9.70 -11.74 16.01
CA LEU A 405 -8.92 -12.96 15.88
C LEU A 405 -7.78 -12.98 16.89
N LYS A 406 -7.58 -14.14 17.52
CA LYS A 406 -6.44 -14.46 18.37
C LYS A 406 -5.54 -15.47 17.67
N SER A 407 -4.31 -15.63 18.16
CA SER A 407 -3.45 -16.72 17.72
C SER A 407 -4.12 -18.07 17.98
N GLY A 408 -4.04 -19.00 17.02
CA GLY A 408 -4.76 -20.29 17.06
C GLY A 408 -6.14 -20.24 16.40
N GLU A 409 -7.02 -21.19 16.75
CA GLU A 409 -8.33 -21.33 16.10
C GLU A 409 -9.37 -20.33 16.63
N ASN A 410 -10.08 -19.67 15.71
CA ASN A 410 -11.20 -18.78 15.98
C ASN A 410 -12.41 -19.28 15.20
N THR A 411 -13.59 -19.36 15.83
CA THR A 411 -14.80 -19.87 15.17
C THR A 411 -15.87 -18.79 15.05
N ILE A 412 -16.55 -18.76 13.89
CA ILE A 412 -17.75 -17.98 13.61
C ILE A 412 -18.82 -18.92 13.08
N GLU A 413 -20.05 -18.83 13.61
CA GLU A 413 -21.17 -19.65 13.18
C GLU A 413 -22.29 -18.76 12.65
N PHE A 414 -22.84 -19.11 11.48
CA PHE A 414 -23.94 -18.40 10.87
C PHE A 414 -24.72 -19.31 9.91
N THR A 415 -25.93 -18.90 9.53
CA THR A 415 -26.70 -19.61 8.50
C THR A 415 -26.84 -18.71 7.27
N PRO A 416 -26.27 -19.10 6.11
CA PRO A 416 -26.34 -18.31 4.89
C PRO A 416 -27.77 -18.25 4.34
N LYS A 417 -28.24 -17.03 4.05
CA LYS A 417 -29.50 -16.74 3.35
C LYS A 417 -29.21 -16.55 1.85
N ASP A 418 -30.11 -15.89 1.12
CA ASP A 418 -29.88 -15.47 -0.25
C ASP A 418 -28.80 -14.38 -0.36
N GLY A 419 -27.96 -14.50 -1.38
CA GLY A 419 -26.94 -13.52 -1.74
C GLY A 419 -25.55 -13.80 -1.18
N ASP A 420 -24.54 -13.28 -1.88
CA ASP A 420 -23.14 -13.42 -1.50
C ASP A 420 -22.80 -12.66 -0.21
N ILE A 421 -21.93 -13.25 0.59
CA ILE A 421 -21.51 -12.68 1.87
C ILE A 421 -20.08 -12.20 1.74
N ASN A 422 -19.91 -10.88 1.61
CA ASN A 422 -18.59 -10.25 1.61
C ASN A 422 -18.07 -10.09 3.03
N PHE A 423 -16.79 -10.40 3.22
CA PHE A 423 -16.08 -10.19 4.47
C PHE A 423 -14.77 -9.43 4.23
N SER A 424 -14.33 -8.70 5.25
CA SER A 424 -13.07 -7.98 5.17
C SER A 424 -12.41 -7.84 6.53
N CYS A 425 -11.14 -7.45 6.56
CA CYS A 425 -10.56 -6.94 7.78
C CYS A 425 -11.24 -5.63 8.21
N TRP A 426 -10.98 -5.21 9.45
CA TRP A 426 -11.54 -3.98 10.02
C TRP A 426 -11.22 -2.69 9.24
N MET A 427 -10.20 -2.71 8.36
CA MET A 427 -9.83 -1.61 7.46
C MET A 427 -10.37 -1.76 6.02
N GLY A 428 -11.01 -2.89 5.69
CA GLY A 428 -11.55 -3.13 4.34
C GLY A 428 -10.47 -3.35 3.27
N MET A 429 -9.24 -3.64 3.69
CA MET A 429 -8.09 -3.87 2.80
C MET A 429 -7.98 -5.35 2.44
N ILE A 430 -8.00 -6.23 3.45
CA ILE A 430 -8.04 -7.67 3.26
C ILE A 430 -9.48 -8.08 3.06
N ARG A 431 -9.80 -8.74 1.95
CA ARG A 431 -11.17 -9.00 1.51
C ARG A 431 -11.34 -10.45 1.10
N GLY A 432 -12.54 -10.95 1.28
CA GLY A 432 -12.97 -12.22 0.74
C GLY A 432 -14.48 -12.28 0.54
N VAL A 433 -14.92 -13.36 -0.09
CA VAL A 433 -16.33 -13.59 -0.39
C VAL A 433 -16.71 -15.02 -0.03
N ILE A 434 -17.92 -15.17 0.51
CA ILE A 434 -18.57 -16.46 0.69
C ILE A 434 -19.75 -16.47 -0.28
N LYS A 435 -19.59 -17.23 -1.37
CA LYS A 435 -20.59 -17.45 -2.41
C LYS A 435 -21.65 -18.42 -1.91
N VAL A 436 -22.90 -17.98 -1.91
CA VAL A 436 -24.02 -18.83 -1.51
C VAL A 436 -24.66 -19.44 -2.74
N THR A 437 -24.76 -20.77 -2.76
CA THR A 437 -25.28 -21.56 -3.89
C THR A 437 -26.42 -22.46 -3.45
N ASP A 438 -27.25 -22.88 -4.40
CA ASP A 438 -28.32 -23.83 -4.12
C ASP A 438 -27.79 -25.27 -3.96
N ASN A 439 -26.71 -25.62 -4.67
CA ASN A 439 -26.09 -26.94 -4.64
C ASN A 439 -24.56 -26.85 -4.78
N LEU A 440 -23.85 -27.30 -3.73
CA LEU A 440 -22.39 -27.27 -3.66
C LEU A 440 -21.67 -28.17 -4.69
N ASP A 441 -22.30 -29.28 -5.06
CA ASP A 441 -21.74 -30.27 -5.98
C ASP A 441 -21.71 -29.76 -7.43
N SER A 442 -22.60 -28.81 -7.76
CA SER A 442 -22.70 -28.21 -9.09
C SER A 442 -21.64 -27.13 -9.38
N VAL A 443 -20.90 -26.70 -8.36
CA VAL A 443 -19.94 -25.60 -8.48
C VAL A 443 -18.62 -26.11 -9.07
N ASP A 444 -18.19 -25.55 -10.20
CA ASP A 444 -16.89 -25.85 -10.79
C ASP A 444 -15.83 -24.83 -10.31
N THR A 445 -14.97 -25.23 -9.37
CA THR A 445 -13.89 -24.37 -8.84
C THR A 445 -12.67 -24.30 -9.75
N SER A 446 -12.64 -25.04 -10.86
CA SER A 446 -11.56 -24.96 -11.86
C SER A 446 -11.73 -23.78 -12.84
N LYS A 447 -12.94 -23.19 -12.87
CA LYS A 447 -13.24 -21.99 -13.67
C LYS A 447 -13.04 -20.72 -12.86
N ALA A 448 -12.39 -19.74 -13.47
CA ALA A 448 -12.23 -18.43 -12.87
C ALA A 448 -13.58 -17.70 -12.77
N ASP A 449 -13.97 -17.32 -11.56
CA ASP A 449 -15.13 -16.47 -11.32
C ASP A 449 -14.66 -15.01 -11.12
N SER A 450 -14.98 -14.16 -12.11
CA SER A 450 -14.65 -12.73 -12.12
C SER A 450 -15.28 -11.92 -10.99
N SER A 451 -16.28 -12.46 -10.30
CA SER A 451 -16.95 -11.82 -9.17
C SER A 451 -16.28 -12.10 -7.82
N ILE A 452 -15.24 -12.94 -7.80
CA ILE A 452 -14.43 -13.22 -6.61
C ILE A 452 -13.35 -12.15 -6.49
N PRO A 453 -13.24 -11.46 -5.34
CA PRO A 453 -12.16 -10.50 -5.14
C PRO A 453 -10.80 -11.23 -5.21
N THR A 454 -9.87 -10.63 -5.94
CA THR A 454 -8.47 -11.11 -5.96
C THR A 454 -7.95 -11.25 -4.54
N PRO A 455 -7.18 -12.32 -4.23
CA PRO A 455 -6.53 -12.49 -2.93
C PRO A 455 -5.86 -11.19 -2.52
N SER A 456 -6.20 -10.71 -1.32
CA SER A 456 -5.57 -9.52 -0.78
C SER A 456 -4.13 -9.87 -0.38
N SER A 457 -3.17 -9.66 -1.27
CA SER A 457 -1.88 -9.15 -0.83
C SER A 457 -2.12 -7.73 -0.32
N GLY A 458 -1.69 -7.44 0.90
CA GLY A 458 -2.01 -6.17 1.57
C GLY A 458 -1.63 -4.97 0.69
N MET A 459 -2.59 -4.22 0.15
CA MET A 459 -2.32 -3.13 -0.80
C MET A 459 -1.67 -3.62 -2.12
N SER A 460 -2.03 -2.97 -3.23
CA SER A 460 -1.39 -3.15 -4.55
C SER A 460 0.11 -2.78 -4.59
N CYS A 461 0.72 -2.56 -3.42
CA CYS A 461 2.15 -2.44 -3.16
C CYS A 461 2.79 -3.73 -2.62
N CYS A 462 2.10 -4.89 -2.64
CA CYS A 462 2.58 -6.15 -2.08
C CYS A 462 2.69 -7.32 -3.06
N THR A 463 2.88 -7.07 -4.35
CA THR A 463 3.40 -8.08 -5.29
C THR A 463 4.55 -7.50 -6.08
N GLY A 464 5.71 -7.40 -5.43
CA GLY A 464 6.99 -7.06 -6.04
C GLY A 464 7.86 -8.30 -6.10
N GLY A 465 7.95 -8.87 -7.29
CA GLY A 465 8.87 -9.97 -7.59
C GLY A 465 8.32 -10.87 -8.68
N THR A 466 8.97 -10.83 -9.83
CA THR A 466 8.89 -11.84 -10.90
C THR A 466 9.29 -13.20 -10.33
N GLY A 467 8.38 -13.86 -9.63
CA GLY A 467 8.36 -15.30 -9.44
C GLY A 467 7.26 -15.83 -10.33
N ALA A 468 7.59 -16.77 -11.21
CA ALA A 468 6.60 -17.54 -11.95
C ALA A 468 5.49 -18.04 -10.99
N PRO A 469 4.22 -18.15 -11.46
CA PRO A 469 3.15 -18.66 -10.62
C PRO A 469 3.44 -20.11 -10.29
N SER A 470 3.93 -20.38 -9.08
CA SER A 470 4.03 -21.74 -8.57
C SER A 470 3.83 -21.75 -7.07
N ALA A 471 2.58 -21.85 -6.68
CA ALA A 471 2.16 -22.77 -5.63
C ALA A 471 0.66 -22.95 -5.80
N ALA A 472 0.28 -24.04 -6.46
CA ALA A 472 -0.95 -24.74 -6.12
C ALA A 472 -0.98 -24.95 -4.58
N PRO A 473 -2.17 -25.08 -3.94
CA PRO A 473 -2.25 -25.35 -2.50
C PRO A 473 -1.23 -26.42 -2.13
N GLN A 474 -0.19 -26.03 -1.38
CA GLN A 474 0.85 -26.96 -0.99
C GLN A 474 0.16 -28.05 -0.16
N ALA A 475 0.20 -29.28 -0.68
CA ALA A 475 -0.21 -30.44 0.08
C ALA A 475 0.46 -30.38 1.46
N PRO A 476 -0.19 -30.82 2.55
CA PRO A 476 0.43 -30.77 3.88
C PRO A 476 1.84 -31.38 3.85
N SER A 477 2.79 -30.72 4.53
CA SER A 477 4.18 -31.18 4.64
C SER A 477 4.24 -32.67 4.98
N ILE A 478 5.14 -33.40 4.33
CA ILE A 478 5.33 -34.84 4.59
C ILE A 478 5.89 -35.08 6.01
N TYR A 479 6.36 -34.03 6.67
CA TYR A 479 6.89 -34.01 8.03
C TYR A 479 5.90 -33.47 9.07
N GLY A 480 4.74 -32.97 8.64
CA GLY A 480 3.78 -32.29 9.52
C GLY A 480 4.23 -30.88 9.90
N ASN A 481 3.54 -30.27 10.87
CA ASN A 481 3.71 -28.84 11.19
C ASN A 481 4.84 -28.55 12.20
N ASP A 482 5.56 -29.58 12.65
CA ASP A 482 6.52 -29.49 13.76
C ASP A 482 7.65 -30.52 13.57
N LEU A 483 8.78 -30.06 13.02
CA LEU A 483 9.94 -30.91 12.73
C LEU A 483 10.57 -31.52 13.99
N SER A 484 10.39 -30.89 15.17
CA SER A 484 10.90 -31.41 16.45
C SER A 484 10.29 -32.77 16.80
N LYS A 485 9.08 -33.07 16.31
CA LYS A 485 8.36 -34.33 16.54
C LYS A 485 8.71 -35.44 15.55
N VAL A 486 9.48 -35.15 14.51
CA VAL A 486 9.89 -36.13 13.50
C VAL A 486 11.18 -36.81 13.93
N SER A 487 11.30 -38.13 13.79
CA SER A 487 12.52 -38.86 14.16
C SER A 487 13.75 -38.43 13.31
N THR A 488 14.92 -38.44 13.93
CA THR A 488 16.18 -38.03 13.28
C THR A 488 16.52 -38.88 12.07
N ASP A 489 16.28 -40.20 12.15
CA ASP A 489 16.53 -41.15 11.05
C ASP A 489 15.67 -40.89 9.80
N ARG A 490 14.56 -40.16 9.95
CA ARG A 490 13.68 -39.77 8.85
C ARG A 490 14.11 -38.44 8.23
N LEU A 491 14.58 -37.50 9.05
CA LEU A 491 15.05 -36.18 8.59
C LEU A 491 16.46 -36.23 7.98
N ILE A 492 17.32 -37.09 8.50
CA ILE A 492 18.75 -37.11 8.21
C ILE A 492 19.20 -38.54 7.91
N LYS A 493 19.87 -38.75 6.77
CA LYS A 493 20.35 -40.08 6.38
C LYS A 493 21.81 -40.05 5.92
N LYS A 494 22.61 -41.00 6.40
CA LYS A 494 24.00 -41.19 5.96
C LYS A 494 24.06 -41.92 4.63
N ALA A 495 25.02 -41.56 3.78
CA ALA A 495 25.32 -42.33 2.58
C ALA A 495 25.87 -43.71 2.92
N ASN A 496 25.57 -44.69 2.07
CA ASN A 496 26.14 -46.02 2.14
C ASN A 496 27.43 -46.05 1.32
N THR A 497 28.56 -46.31 1.98
CA THR A 497 29.85 -46.47 1.32
C THR A 497 30.03 -47.90 0.82
N SER A 498 30.40 -48.05 -0.44
CA SER A 498 30.73 -49.32 -1.07
C SER A 498 31.97 -49.13 -1.94
N GLY A 499 33.12 -49.61 -1.45
CA GLY A 499 34.42 -49.43 -2.11
C GLY A 499 34.83 -47.96 -2.21
N SER A 500 35.10 -47.48 -3.42
CA SER A 500 35.51 -46.10 -3.72
C SER A 500 34.34 -45.14 -4.00
N THR A 501 33.10 -45.57 -3.76
CA THR A 501 31.88 -44.79 -4.04
C THR A 501 30.96 -44.76 -2.84
N GLN A 502 30.22 -43.67 -2.68
CA GLN A 502 29.13 -43.54 -1.72
C GLN A 502 27.81 -43.35 -2.47
N SER A 503 26.74 -43.97 -1.96
CA SER A 503 25.43 -43.94 -2.61
C SER A 503 24.33 -43.58 -1.63
N LEU A 504 23.33 -42.88 -2.12
CA LEU A 504 22.15 -42.52 -1.35
C LEU A 504 20.94 -42.31 -2.27
N ASN A 505 19.76 -42.58 -1.73
CA ASN A 505 18.49 -42.34 -2.39
C ASN A 505 17.71 -41.24 -1.64
N ILE A 506 17.14 -40.32 -2.40
CA ILE A 506 16.21 -39.29 -1.90
C ILE A 506 14.92 -39.39 -2.69
N LYS A 507 13.78 -39.25 -2.01
CA LYS A 507 12.46 -39.26 -2.64
C LYS A 507 11.78 -37.91 -2.52
N GLY A 508 11.39 -37.33 -3.65
CA GLY A 508 10.54 -36.15 -3.70
C GLY A 508 9.06 -36.54 -3.58
N THR A 509 8.33 -35.92 -2.66
CA THR A 509 6.88 -36.09 -2.49
C THR A 509 6.24 -34.73 -2.22
N GLY A 510 5.29 -34.33 -3.07
CA GLY A 510 4.76 -32.97 -3.04
C GLY A 510 5.86 -31.96 -3.37
N TYR A 511 6.09 -30.99 -2.48
CA TYR A 511 7.13 -29.97 -2.63
C TYR A 511 8.40 -30.24 -1.77
N GLU A 512 8.46 -31.35 -1.04
CA GLU A 512 9.56 -31.67 -0.11
C GLU A 512 10.29 -32.98 -0.50
N PHE A 513 11.49 -33.14 0.04
CA PHE A 513 12.32 -34.33 -0.13
C PHE A 513 12.47 -35.11 1.18
N GLU A 514 12.50 -36.44 1.07
CA GLU A 514 12.78 -37.36 2.17
C GLU A 514 14.02 -38.20 1.87
N PRO A 515 15.09 -38.10 2.69
CA PRO A 515 15.29 -37.20 3.86
C PRO A 515 15.52 -35.71 3.48
N LEU A 516 15.43 -34.79 4.45
CA LEU A 516 15.75 -33.35 4.27
C LEU A 516 17.25 -33.07 4.21
N VAL A 517 18.02 -33.82 4.99
CA VAL A 517 19.48 -33.69 5.04
C VAL A 517 20.11 -35.04 4.77
N VAL A 518 21.21 -35.00 4.03
CA VAL A 518 22.00 -36.19 3.76
C VAL A 518 23.44 -35.96 4.17
N VAL A 519 24.04 -36.98 4.77
CA VAL A 519 25.41 -36.89 5.28
C VAL A 519 26.33 -37.66 4.35
N LEU A 520 27.36 -36.99 3.85
CA LEU A 520 28.36 -37.50 2.91
C LEU A 520 29.76 -37.45 3.52
N GLU A 521 30.67 -38.27 2.98
CA GLU A 521 32.11 -38.17 3.26
C GLU A 521 32.80 -37.32 2.18
N ASN A 522 33.73 -36.45 2.58
CA ASN A 522 34.53 -35.71 1.61
C ASN A 522 35.49 -36.64 0.83
N GLY A 523 35.90 -36.21 -0.37
CA GLY A 523 36.87 -36.95 -1.17
C GLY A 523 36.36 -38.24 -1.83
N ILE A 524 35.13 -38.70 -1.55
CA ILE A 524 34.51 -39.90 -2.13
C ILE A 524 33.49 -39.52 -3.22
N LYS A 525 33.51 -40.23 -4.36
CA LYS A 525 32.54 -40.03 -5.45
C LYS A 525 31.15 -40.43 -4.98
N THR A 526 30.19 -39.50 -5.07
CA THR A 526 28.80 -39.68 -4.65
C THR A 526 27.92 -40.02 -5.83
N ASN A 527 27.12 -41.07 -5.72
CA ASN A 527 26.04 -41.41 -6.64
C ASN A 527 24.70 -41.21 -5.93
N LEU A 528 24.01 -40.13 -6.28
CA LEU A 528 22.76 -39.71 -5.68
C LEU A 528 21.60 -40.09 -6.60
N VAL A 529 20.73 -40.99 -6.14
CA VAL A 529 19.50 -41.38 -6.85
C VAL A 529 18.34 -40.56 -6.31
N ILE A 530 17.68 -39.80 -7.18
CA ILE A 530 16.57 -38.93 -6.81
C ILE A 530 15.30 -39.43 -7.49
N ASP A 531 14.33 -39.85 -6.69
CA ASP A 531 13.00 -40.25 -7.15
C ASP A 531 12.08 -39.02 -7.24
N LEU A 532 11.81 -38.57 -8.46
CA LEU A 532 10.95 -37.41 -8.76
C LEU A 532 9.57 -37.81 -9.29
N ASN A 533 9.13 -39.07 -9.10
CA ASN A 533 7.83 -39.52 -9.62
C ASN A 533 6.64 -38.79 -8.98
N ASN A 534 6.73 -38.50 -7.68
CA ASN A 534 5.68 -37.86 -6.87
C ASN A 534 6.03 -36.43 -6.43
N PHE A 535 7.06 -35.83 -7.04
CA PHE A 535 7.45 -34.46 -6.77
C PHE A 535 6.65 -33.51 -7.68
N ASP A 536 6.10 -32.43 -7.13
CA ASP A 536 5.16 -31.53 -7.82
C ASP A 536 5.83 -30.77 -8.97
N ASN A 537 7.13 -30.47 -8.84
CA ASN A 537 7.88 -29.71 -9.83
C ASN A 537 9.19 -30.41 -10.23
N PRO A 538 9.13 -31.57 -10.93
CA PRO A 538 10.27 -32.42 -11.19
C PRO A 538 11.18 -31.91 -12.31
N ASN A 539 10.68 -31.00 -13.15
CA ASN A 539 11.42 -30.49 -14.30
C ASN A 539 12.18 -29.20 -13.93
N GLY A 540 13.40 -29.05 -14.45
CA GLY A 540 14.22 -27.85 -14.26
C GLY A 540 15.65 -28.17 -13.85
N GLU A 541 16.48 -27.14 -13.69
CA GLU A 541 17.85 -27.30 -13.21
C GLU A 541 17.89 -27.31 -11.68
N PHE A 542 18.55 -28.32 -11.12
CA PHE A 542 18.93 -28.38 -9.73
C PHE A 542 20.43 -28.08 -9.64
N THR A 543 20.81 -27.18 -8.74
CA THR A 543 22.20 -26.78 -8.56
C THR A 543 22.66 -27.14 -7.16
N ILE A 544 23.85 -27.73 -7.05
CA ILE A 544 24.52 -28.00 -5.78
C ILE A 544 25.48 -26.86 -5.51
N VAL A 545 25.28 -26.14 -4.40
CA VAL A 545 26.11 -25.00 -4.00
C VAL A 545 26.67 -25.19 -2.60
N ASN A 546 27.85 -24.64 -2.33
CA ASN A 546 28.33 -24.48 -0.96
C ASN A 546 27.50 -23.40 -0.23
N SER A 547 27.05 -23.67 0.99
CA SER A 547 26.17 -22.75 1.72
C SER A 547 26.85 -21.48 2.20
N ASP A 548 28.16 -21.53 2.50
CA ASP A 548 28.93 -20.40 3.02
C ASP A 548 29.49 -19.52 1.89
N SER A 549 30.05 -20.14 0.84
CA SER A 549 30.68 -19.41 -0.28
C SER A 549 29.72 -19.12 -1.44
N GLY A 550 28.61 -19.84 -1.54
CA GLY A 550 27.71 -19.79 -2.69
C GLY A 550 28.29 -20.41 -3.97
N GLU A 551 29.47 -21.04 -3.90
CA GLU A 551 30.15 -21.62 -5.05
C GLU A 551 29.37 -22.83 -5.59
N LYS A 552 29.13 -22.84 -6.91
CA LYS A 552 28.45 -23.93 -7.61
C LYS A 552 29.41 -25.11 -7.77
N VAL A 553 29.06 -26.23 -7.13
CA VAL A 553 29.82 -27.49 -7.18
C VAL A 553 29.40 -28.34 -8.38
N SER A 554 28.09 -28.47 -8.60
CA SER A 554 27.54 -29.29 -9.68
C SER A 554 26.12 -28.85 -10.02
N SER A 555 25.56 -29.35 -11.12
CA SER A 555 24.15 -29.19 -11.46
C SER A 555 23.64 -30.36 -12.26
N PHE A 556 22.35 -30.64 -12.16
CA PHE A 556 21.68 -31.68 -12.92
C PHE A 556 20.29 -31.23 -13.35
N THR A 557 19.81 -31.77 -14.45
CA THR A 557 18.45 -31.51 -14.94
C THR A 557 17.50 -32.55 -14.36
N GLY A 558 16.52 -32.09 -13.60
CA GLY A 558 15.42 -32.91 -13.12
C GLY A 558 14.44 -33.25 -14.25
N LYS A 559 13.92 -34.47 -14.19
CA LYS A 559 12.82 -34.97 -15.03
C LYS A 559 12.00 -35.94 -14.20
N LYS A 560 10.70 -36.07 -14.51
CA LYS A 560 9.83 -37.06 -13.86
C LYS A 560 10.41 -38.47 -14.06
N GLY A 561 10.65 -39.19 -12.96
CA GLY A 561 11.31 -40.50 -12.95
C GLY A 561 12.48 -40.55 -11.96
N LEU A 562 13.33 -41.57 -12.10
CA LEU A 562 14.58 -41.68 -11.35
C LEU A 562 15.68 -40.89 -12.06
N VAL A 563 16.34 -40.00 -11.32
CA VAL A 563 17.48 -39.20 -11.79
C VAL A 563 18.72 -39.62 -11.00
N ASN A 564 19.77 -40.06 -11.70
CA ASN A 564 21.06 -40.41 -11.10
C ASN A 564 22.03 -39.25 -11.29
N VAL A 565 22.61 -38.76 -10.21
CA VAL A 565 23.54 -37.64 -10.21
C VAL A 565 24.87 -38.09 -9.61
N GLU A 566 25.94 -37.92 -10.37
CA GLU A 566 27.29 -38.20 -9.89
C GLU A 566 28.05 -36.91 -9.64
N PHE A 567 28.62 -36.76 -8.43
CA PHE A 567 29.45 -35.61 -8.08
C PHE A 567 30.46 -35.98 -7.00
N LYS A 568 31.47 -35.14 -6.79
CA LYS A 568 32.49 -35.30 -5.75
C LYS A 568 32.66 -33.97 -5.01
N ILE A 569 32.71 -34.02 -3.69
CA ILE A 569 32.96 -32.86 -2.84
C ILE A 569 34.22 -33.15 -2.02
N ASP A 570 35.25 -32.33 -2.20
CA ASP A 570 36.55 -32.56 -1.55
C ASP A 570 36.69 -31.84 -0.20
N ILE A 571 35.85 -30.83 0.06
CA ILE A 571 35.93 -29.99 1.26
C ILE A 571 34.73 -30.28 2.16
N ALA A 572 34.98 -30.60 3.43
CA ALA A 572 33.93 -30.76 4.44
C ALA A 572 33.19 -29.44 4.69
N GLY A 573 31.89 -29.51 4.92
CA GLY A 573 31.03 -28.34 5.11
C GLY A 573 29.58 -28.59 4.70
N THR A 574 28.76 -27.55 4.79
CA THR A 574 27.33 -27.63 4.43
C THR A 574 27.11 -27.16 3.00
N TYR A 575 26.43 -27.98 2.21
CA TYR A 575 26.06 -27.70 0.82
C TYR A 575 24.56 -27.84 0.66
N LEU A 576 24.00 -27.20 -0.36
CA LEU A 576 22.56 -27.16 -0.60
C LEU A 576 22.28 -27.57 -2.04
N ILE A 577 21.29 -28.45 -2.22
CA ILE A 577 20.65 -28.62 -3.52
C ILE A 577 19.57 -27.54 -3.62
N ILE A 578 19.70 -26.66 -4.59
CA ILE A 578 18.80 -25.53 -4.83
C ILE A 578 18.09 -25.74 -6.16
N LYS A 579 16.78 -25.48 -6.18
CA LYS A 579 15.97 -25.38 -7.39
C LYS A 579 15.16 -24.09 -7.33
N ASP A 580 15.20 -23.30 -8.40
CA ASP A 580 14.43 -22.04 -8.51
C ASP A 580 14.64 -21.10 -7.30
N ASN A 581 15.88 -20.99 -6.79
CA ASN A 581 16.25 -20.25 -5.57
C ASN A 581 15.63 -20.76 -4.25
N VAL A 582 15.04 -21.95 -4.24
CA VAL A 582 14.52 -22.63 -3.04
C VAL A 582 15.45 -23.80 -2.68
N VAL A 583 15.77 -23.91 -1.39
CA VAL A 583 16.54 -25.05 -0.86
C VAL A 583 15.66 -26.29 -0.89
N ALA A 584 16.09 -27.29 -1.65
CA ALA A 584 15.40 -28.57 -1.78
C ALA A 584 15.90 -29.61 -0.76
N VAL A 585 17.23 -29.74 -0.62
CA VAL A 585 17.88 -30.73 0.25
C VAL A 585 19.18 -30.14 0.79
N GLY A 586 19.48 -30.39 2.07
CA GLY A 586 20.80 -30.12 2.66
C GLY A 586 21.75 -31.30 2.49
N LEU A 587 23.01 -31.02 2.14
CA LEU A 587 24.10 -31.99 2.12
C LEU A 587 25.11 -31.59 3.21
N GLU A 588 25.25 -32.38 4.26
CA GLU A 588 26.31 -32.21 5.26
C GLU A 588 27.49 -33.10 4.88
N VAL A 589 28.61 -32.49 4.48
CA VAL A 589 29.82 -33.22 4.09
C VAL A 589 30.79 -33.22 5.27
N THR A 590 31.19 -34.41 5.70
CA THR A 590 32.03 -34.64 6.88
C THR A 590 33.33 -35.33 6.51
N ASP A 591 34.34 -35.26 7.37
CA ASP A 591 35.60 -35.98 7.17
C ASP A 591 35.47 -37.50 7.35
N SER A 592 34.47 -37.97 8.10
CA SER A 592 34.15 -39.39 8.20
C SER A 592 32.69 -39.65 8.58
N LEU A 593 32.02 -40.51 7.83
CA LEU A 593 30.64 -40.93 8.10
C LEU A 593 30.51 -41.70 9.43
N LYS A 594 31.60 -42.33 9.91
CA LYS A 594 31.61 -43.09 11.16
C LYS A 594 31.53 -42.19 12.40
N THR A 595 32.11 -41.00 12.34
CA THR A 595 32.16 -40.05 13.46
C THR A 595 31.05 -38.99 13.40
N ALA A 596 30.35 -38.87 12.28
CA ALA A 596 29.23 -37.93 12.13
C ALA A 596 28.07 -38.26 13.11
N ASN A 597 27.79 -37.34 14.04
CA ASN A 597 26.65 -37.45 14.96
C ASN A 597 25.40 -36.82 14.34
N LEU A 598 24.37 -37.64 14.10
CA LEU A 598 23.13 -37.18 13.47
C LEU A 598 22.32 -36.22 14.35
N GLU A 599 22.40 -36.35 15.68
CA GLU A 599 21.69 -35.46 16.60
C GLU A 599 22.29 -34.05 16.61
N ASP A 600 23.61 -33.92 16.46
CA ASP A 600 24.26 -32.62 16.38
C ASP A 600 23.90 -31.91 15.06
N ILE A 601 23.79 -32.68 13.96
CA ILE A 601 23.33 -32.15 12.66
C ILE A 601 21.85 -31.76 12.74
N ARG A 602 21.03 -32.52 13.47
CA ARG A 602 19.61 -32.19 13.72
C ARG A 602 19.46 -30.88 14.47
N LYS A 603 20.25 -30.64 15.53
CA LYS A 603 20.21 -29.37 16.27
C LYS A 603 20.49 -28.17 15.38
N LYS A 604 21.48 -28.28 14.49
CA LYS A 604 21.76 -27.24 13.47
C LYS A 604 20.57 -27.00 12.53
N LEU A 605 19.82 -28.04 12.19
CA LEU A 605 18.65 -27.94 11.29
C LEU A 605 17.44 -27.27 11.96
N ILE A 606 17.18 -27.57 13.23
CA ILE A 606 15.94 -27.17 13.94
C ILE A 606 16.14 -25.91 14.82
N ASN A 607 17.36 -25.35 14.89
CA ASN A 607 17.73 -24.24 15.79
C ASN A 607 17.38 -24.54 17.27
N GLU A 608 17.73 -25.74 17.73
CA GLU A 608 17.67 -26.11 19.16
C GLU A 608 18.95 -25.77 19.93
#